data_AF-A0A7S4E7V9-F1
#
_entry.id   AF-A0A7S4E7V9-F1
#
_cell.length_a   1.000
_cell.length_b   1.000
_cell.length_c   1.000
_cell.angle_alpha   90.00
_cell.angle_beta   90.00
_cell.angle_gamma   90.00
#
_symmetry.space_group_name_H-M   'P 1'
#
loop_
_entity.id
_entity.type
_entity.pdbx_description
1 polymer ?
#
loop_
_entity_poly.entity_id
_entity_poly.type
_entity_poly.pdbx_seq_one_letter_code
_entity_poly.pdbx_strand_id
1 'polypeptide(L)'
;PLNNLCTRCPFQRRIGLEMILTQCAVCATELGLTLGKKCGRCSTRYCGAACQKKHWEEGGHDALCKAIKKAGGAEQYHANNKYAAAVAVATKACADDTKGQTCYICTQALH
;
A
#
# COMPACT_ATOMS: atom_id res chain seq x y z
N PRO A 1 7.47 -30.12 13.60
CA PRO A 1 8.39 -29.14 13.00
C PRO A 1 7.81 -28.58 11.69
N LEU A 2 7.11 -27.44 11.77
CA LEU A 2 6.47 -26.75 10.64
C LEU A 2 7.53 -25.95 9.85
N ASN A 3 8.21 -26.62 8.93
CA ASN A 3 9.22 -26.00 8.07
C ASN A 3 8.58 -25.19 6.94
N ASN A 4 8.36 -23.91 7.23
CA ASN A 4 8.86 -22.76 6.47
C ASN A 4 8.83 -22.83 4.91
N LEU A 5 7.67 -23.09 4.32
CA LEU A 5 7.43 -23.05 2.86
C LEU A 5 7.45 -21.64 2.24
N CYS A 6 7.65 -20.58 3.02
CA CYS A 6 7.52 -19.19 2.55
C CYS A 6 8.80 -18.59 1.91
N THR A 7 9.89 -19.35 1.77
CA THR A 7 11.21 -18.84 1.31
C THR A 7 11.51 -19.10 -0.17
N ARG A 8 10.58 -19.68 -0.93
CA ARG A 8 10.79 -20.05 -2.34
C ARG A 8 10.02 -19.20 -3.36
N CYS A 9 9.36 -18.12 -2.95
CA CYS A 9 8.84 -17.14 -3.90
C CYS A 9 10.00 -16.30 -4.49
N PRO A 10 10.16 -16.22 -5.82
CA PRO A 10 11.16 -15.35 -6.45
C PRO A 10 10.94 -13.86 -6.14
N PHE A 11 9.78 -13.49 -5.60
CA PHE A 11 9.43 -12.13 -5.18
C PHE A 11 10.25 -11.60 -3.98
N GLN A 12 10.87 -12.45 -3.17
CA GLN A 12 11.50 -12.02 -1.90
C GLN A 12 13.00 -11.77 -1.99
N ARG A 13 13.64 -11.91 -3.15
CA ARG A 13 15.11 -12.08 -3.20
C ARG A 13 15.94 -10.82 -3.52
N ARG A 14 15.36 -9.62 -3.57
CA ARG A 14 16.14 -8.37 -3.68
C ARG A 14 15.36 -7.07 -3.42
N ILE A 15 14.56 -7.00 -2.36
CA ILE A 15 13.90 -5.75 -1.97
C ILE A 15 14.26 -5.50 -0.51
N GLY A 16 15.19 -4.58 -0.25
CA GLY A 16 15.07 -3.82 0.99
C GLY A 16 13.68 -3.21 0.92
N LEU A 17 12.71 -3.77 1.65
CA LEU A 17 11.33 -3.29 1.64
C LEU A 17 11.39 -1.81 1.99
N GLU A 18 11.30 -0.97 0.98
CA GLU A 18 11.13 0.47 1.14
C GLU A 18 9.71 0.65 1.67
N MET A 19 9.58 0.46 2.97
CA MET A 19 8.34 0.61 3.71
C MET A 19 8.08 2.11 3.79
N ILE A 20 6.89 2.55 3.40
CA ILE A 20 6.51 3.96 3.55
C ILE A 20 6.58 4.36 5.02
N LEU A 21 6.38 3.41 5.93
CA LEU A 21 6.55 3.62 7.37
C LEU A 21 7.97 3.96 7.83
N THR A 22 9.00 3.91 6.99
CA THR A 22 10.34 4.36 7.34
C THR A 22 10.70 5.71 6.72
N GLN A 23 9.76 6.39 6.06
CA GLN A 23 9.98 7.67 5.39
C GLN A 23 8.98 8.73 5.85
N CYS A 24 9.36 9.99 5.74
CA CYS A 24 8.45 11.12 5.94
C CYS A 24 7.49 11.23 4.75
N ALA A 25 6.18 11.28 5.01
CA ALA A 25 5.17 11.38 3.94
C ALA A 25 5.22 12.68 3.12
N VAL A 26 5.99 13.69 3.54
CA VAL A 26 6.09 15.00 2.85
C VAL A 26 7.41 15.19 2.13
N CYS A 27 8.53 14.84 2.77
CA CYS A 27 9.87 15.13 2.25
C CYS A 27 10.69 13.86 1.96
N ALA A 28 10.11 12.67 2.09
CA ALA A 28 10.72 11.36 1.87
C ALA A 28 11.98 11.06 2.72
N THR A 29 12.35 11.93 3.67
CA THR A 29 13.47 11.69 4.59
C THR A 29 13.28 10.37 5.33
N GLU A 30 14.33 9.55 5.39
CA GLU A 30 14.33 8.31 6.14
C GLU A 30 14.30 8.58 7.65
N LEU A 31 13.37 7.92 8.34
CA LEU A 31 13.11 8.02 9.77
C LEU A 31 13.37 6.67 10.47
N GLY A 32 13.54 5.58 9.73
CA GLY A 32 13.56 4.25 10.32
C GLY A 32 12.25 3.87 11.02
N LEU A 33 12.22 2.69 11.65
CA LEU A 33 11.01 2.13 12.26
C LEU A 33 10.62 2.79 13.59
N THR A 34 11.54 3.49 14.25
CA THR A 34 11.32 4.02 15.61
C THR A 34 11.47 5.54 15.70
N LEU A 35 12.09 6.19 14.72
CA LEU A 35 12.23 7.65 14.73
C LEU A 35 11.08 8.29 13.95
N GLY A 36 10.78 9.54 14.29
CA GLY A 36 9.70 10.32 13.67
C GLY A 36 8.39 10.36 14.45
N LYS A 37 7.68 11.48 14.31
CA LYS A 37 6.31 11.66 14.82
C LYS A 37 5.35 10.88 13.94
N LYS A 38 4.41 10.15 14.55
CA LYS A 38 3.30 9.51 13.84
C LYS A 38 2.00 10.26 14.07
N CYS A 39 1.14 10.30 13.05
CA CYS A 39 -0.24 10.70 13.23
C CYS A 39 -0.92 9.72 14.21
N GLY A 40 -1.53 10.24 15.28
CA GLY A 40 -2.15 9.40 16.30
C GLY A 40 -3.36 8.58 15.82
N ARG A 41 -3.92 8.91 14.65
CA ARG A 41 -5.12 8.25 14.10
C ARG A 41 -4.79 7.14 13.10
N CYS A 42 -3.90 7.42 12.16
CA CYS A 42 -3.63 6.55 10.99
C CYS A 42 -2.18 6.05 10.92
N SER A 43 -1.33 6.45 11.88
CA SER A 43 0.07 6.05 12.00
C SER A 43 1.00 6.45 10.84
N THR A 44 0.59 7.36 9.96
CA THR A 44 1.49 7.99 8.97
C THR A 44 2.64 8.71 9.66
N ARG A 45 3.87 8.58 9.13
CA ARG A 45 5.09 9.12 9.74
C ARG A 45 5.55 10.43 9.13
N TYR A 46 6.15 11.25 10.00
CA TYR A 46 6.71 12.56 9.68
C TYR A 46 8.02 12.77 10.42
N CYS A 47 8.96 13.50 9.80
CA CYS A 47 10.18 13.92 10.47
C CYS A 47 9.91 14.86 11.66
N GLY A 48 8.80 15.62 11.61
CA GLY A 48 8.38 16.52 12.69
C GLY A 48 6.98 17.10 12.49
N ALA A 49 6.55 17.92 13.46
CA ALA A 49 5.22 18.53 13.48
C ALA A 49 4.96 19.46 12.28
N ALA A 50 6.00 20.13 11.77
CA ALA A 50 5.90 20.98 10.59
C ALA A 50 5.46 20.19 9.35
N CYS A 51 6.06 19.02 9.10
CA CYS A 51 5.65 18.15 8.00
C CYS A 51 4.25 17.57 8.21
N GLN A 52 3.89 17.22 9.45
CA GLN A 52 2.52 16.78 9.73
C GLN A 52 1.49 17.86 9.40
N LYS A 53 1.74 19.12 9.81
CA LYS A 53 0.85 20.25 9.54
C LYS A 53 0.76 20.54 8.04
N LYS A 54 1.89 20.58 7.33
CA LYS A 54 1.93 20.74 5.88
C LYS A 54 1.14 19.65 5.15
N HIS A 55 1.31 18.38 5.55
CA HIS A 55 0.55 17.29 4.96
C HIS A 55 -0.96 17.40 5.23
N TRP A 56 -1.33 17.95 6.40
CA TRP A 56 -2.72 18.20 6.75
C TRP A 56 -3.35 19.29 5.90
N GLU A 57 -2.68 20.43 5.75
CA GLU A 57 -3.22 21.63 5.10
C GLU A 57 -3.10 21.59 3.58
N GLU A 58 -1.94 21.19 3.06
CA GLU A 58 -1.65 21.19 1.60
C GLU A 58 -1.83 19.81 0.98
N GLY A 59 -1.57 18.75 1.75
CA GLY A 59 -1.58 17.37 1.25
C GLY A 59 -2.91 16.64 1.35
N GLY A 60 -3.95 17.30 1.89
CA GLY A 60 -5.28 16.69 2.05
C GLY A 60 -5.30 15.49 3.00
N HIS A 61 -4.36 15.42 3.95
CA HIS A 61 -4.33 14.32 4.91
C HIS A 61 -5.59 14.28 5.78
N ASP A 62 -6.32 15.39 5.92
CA ASP A 62 -7.59 15.45 6.65
C ASP A 62 -8.65 14.48 6.10
N ALA A 63 -8.82 14.45 4.78
CA ALA A 63 -9.74 13.56 4.09
C ALA A 63 -9.20 12.13 4.05
N LEU A 64 -7.89 11.98 3.83
CA LEU A 64 -7.25 10.66 3.69
C LEU A 64 -7.07 9.92 5.02
N CYS A 65 -6.94 10.64 6.13
CA CYS A 65 -6.63 10.06 7.44
C CYS A 65 -7.64 8.96 7.85
N LYS A 66 -8.93 9.18 7.56
CA LYS A 66 -9.99 8.20 7.87
C LYS A 66 -9.89 6.96 6.98
N ALA A 67 -9.62 7.13 5.68
CA ALA A 67 -9.45 6.04 4.74
C ALA A 67 -8.22 5.19 5.10
N ILE A 68 -7.10 5.84 5.39
CA ILE A 68 -5.86 5.18 5.80
C ILE A 68 -6.08 4.40 7.10
N LYS A 69 -6.75 4.99 8.10
CA LYS A 69 -7.08 4.29 9.35
C LYS A 69 -7.94 3.05 9.08
N LYS A 70 -8.98 3.18 8.27
CA LYS A 70 -9.89 2.07 7.92
C LYS A 70 -9.14 0.94 7.19
N ALA A 71 -8.17 1.28 6.36
CA ALA A 71 -7.35 0.33 5.64
C ALA A 71 -6.32 -0.40 6.52
N GLY A 72 -6.15 -0.03 7.79
CA GLY A 72 -5.16 -0.64 8.70
C GLY A 72 -3.84 0.13 8.83
N GLY A 73 -3.79 1.38 8.35
CA GLY A 73 -2.63 2.26 8.44
C GLY A 73 -2.01 2.62 7.09
N ALA A 74 -1.00 3.50 7.11
CA ALA A 74 -0.38 4.06 5.90
C ALA A 74 0.23 2.99 4.98
N GLU A 75 0.90 2.00 5.56
CA GLU A 75 1.53 0.91 4.79
C GLU A 75 0.48 0.06 4.05
N GLN A 76 -0.54 -0.39 4.77
CA GLN A 76 -1.58 -1.24 4.19
C GLN A 76 -2.38 -0.47 3.13
N TYR A 77 -2.68 0.80 3.38
CA TYR A 77 -3.34 1.65 2.40
C TYR A 77 -2.52 1.76 1.10
N HIS A 78 -1.21 1.97 1.21
CA HIS A 78 -0.31 2.02 0.05
C HIS A 78 -0.23 0.69 -0.68
N ALA A 79 -0.08 -0.41 0.05
CA ALA A 79 -0.05 -1.76 -0.51
C ALA A 79 -1.35 -2.07 -1.27
N ASN A 80 -2.51 -1.69 -0.72
CA ASN A 80 -3.81 -1.86 -1.39
C ASN A 80 -3.89 -1.08 -2.70
N ASN A 81 -3.41 0.18 -2.71
CA ASN A 81 -3.40 1.00 -3.92
C ASN A 81 -2.46 0.44 -4.99
N LYS A 82 -1.25 -0.01 -4.60
CA LYS A 82 -0.32 -0.68 -5.52
C LYS A 82 -0.90 -1.96 -6.08
N TYR A 83 -1.56 -2.76 -5.24
CA TYR A 83 -2.26 -3.96 -5.66
C TYR A 83 -3.37 -3.64 -6.66
N ALA A 84 -4.24 -2.68 -6.37
CA ALA A 84 -5.31 -2.28 -7.27
C ALA A 84 -4.78 -1.78 -8.63
N ALA A 85 -3.69 -1.01 -8.62
CA ALA A 85 -3.02 -0.59 -9.85
C ALA A 85 -2.44 -1.78 -10.64
N ALA A 86 -1.78 -2.73 -9.97
CA ALA A 86 -1.25 -3.93 -10.60
C ALA A 86 -2.36 -4.82 -11.18
N VAL A 87 -3.47 -4.98 -10.46
CA VAL A 87 -4.66 -5.69 -10.95
C VAL A 87 -5.21 -5.01 -12.19
N ALA A 88 -5.38 -3.68 -12.19
CA ALA A 88 -5.88 -2.96 -13.35
C ALA A 88 -4.99 -3.15 -14.60
N VAL A 89 -3.66 -3.14 -14.41
CA VAL A 89 -2.71 -3.42 -15.50
C VAL A 89 -2.84 -4.86 -15.99
N ALA A 90 -2.91 -5.84 -15.10
CA ALA A 90 -3.06 -7.25 -15.45
C ALA A 90 -4.39 -7.53 -16.15
N THR A 91 -5.50 -7.01 -15.64
CA THR A 91 -6.83 -7.11 -16.26
C THR A 91 -6.80 -6.55 -17.68
N LYS A 92 -6.17 -5.39 -17.90
CA LYS A 92 -6.04 -4.83 -19.24
C LYS A 92 -5.18 -5.70 -20.17
N ALA A 93 -4.09 -6.27 -19.65
CA ALA A 93 -3.19 -7.11 -20.44
C ALA A 93 -3.83 -8.46 -20.84
N CYS A 94 -4.69 -9.02 -19.99
CA CYS A 94 -5.33 -10.32 -20.19
C CYS A 94 -6.76 -10.24 -20.73
N ALA A 95 -7.27 -9.03 -21.06
CA ALA A 95 -8.66 -8.83 -21.46
C ALA A 95 -9.07 -9.69 -22.67
N ASP A 96 -8.19 -9.81 -23.67
CA ASP A 96 -8.45 -10.63 -24.85
C ASP A 96 -8.46 -12.14 -24.53
N ASP A 97 -7.61 -12.59 -23.61
CA ASP A 97 -7.51 -14.00 -23.20
C ASP A 97 -8.72 -14.45 -22.36
N THR A 98 -9.32 -13.53 -21.60
CA THR A 98 -10.50 -13.81 -20.77
C THR A 98 -11.82 -13.62 -21.52
N LYS A 99 -11.79 -13.13 -22.76
CA LYS A 99 -12.99 -12.85 -23.55
C LYS A 99 -13.83 -14.12 -23.75
N GLY A 100 -15.07 -14.06 -23.27
CA GLY A 100 -16.03 -15.18 -23.39
C GLY A 100 -15.83 -16.28 -22.35
N GLN A 101 -14.87 -16.16 -21.43
CA GLN A 101 -14.75 -17.07 -20.30
C GLN A 101 -15.79 -16.71 -19.23
N THR A 102 -16.46 -17.73 -18.68
CA THR A 102 -17.38 -17.58 -17.56
C THR A 102 -16.75 -18.11 -16.28
N CYS A 103 -16.76 -17.30 -15.23
CA CYS A 103 -16.36 -17.70 -13.89
C CYS A 103 -17.25 -18.86 -13.41
N TYR A 104 -16.71 -20.07 -13.20
CA TYR A 104 -17.53 -21.22 -12.75
C TYR A 104 -18.15 -21.02 -11.35
N ILE A 105 -17.51 -20.22 -10.49
CA ILE A 105 -17.99 -19.96 -9.12
C ILE A 105 -19.15 -18.98 -9.12
N CYS A 106 -19.05 -17.94 -9.95
CA CYS A 106 -19.91 -16.77 -9.90
C CYS A 106 -20.80 -16.62 -11.14
N THR A 107 -20.66 -17.53 -12.11
CA THR A 107 -21.37 -17.65 -13.39
C THR A 107 -21.43 -16.39 -14.26
N GLN A 108 -20.64 -15.37 -13.91
CA GLN A 108 -20.52 -14.11 -14.65
C GLN A 108 -19.46 -14.22 -15.75
N ALA A 109 -19.71 -13.56 -16.87
CA ALA A 109 -18.73 -13.39 -17.94
C ALA A 109 -17.58 -12.52 -17.43
N LEU A 110 -16.35 -12.97 -17.67
CA LEU A 110 -15.16 -12.17 -17.43
C LEU A 110 -14.99 -11.25 -18.65
N HIS A 111 -14.99 -9.94 -18.39
CA HIS A 111 -14.84 -8.89 -19.39
C HIS A 111 -13.37 -8.57 -19.62
#